data_AF-A0A7R9BEA9-F1
#
_entry.id   AF-A0A7R9BEA9-F1
#
_cell.length_a   1.000
_cell.length_b   1.000
_cell.length_c   1.000
_cell.angle_alpha   90.00
_cell.angle_beta   90.00
_cell.angle_gamma   90.00
#
_symmetry.space_group_name_H-M   'P 1'
#
loop_
_entity.id
_entity.type
_entity.pdbx_description
1 polymer ?
#
loop_
_entity_poly.entity_id
_entity_poly.type
_entity_poly.pdbx_seq_one_letter_code
_entity_poly.pdbx_strand_id
1 'polypeptide(L)'
;MHESYQDGAVFTHSSKKASSCSKSSIPSSAPHRLIMNAPGFDFIRFRAIDLIHFRLAPFFRDTADFIDEALSSGGKVIVHCKQGISRSSTLVVAFLMLKRGMATQEALTIIRSKREVMPNEGFLQHLRDLNERLSRERN
;
A
#
# COMPACT_ATOMS: atom_id res chain seq x y z
N MET A 1 -16.34 19.85 -19.72
CA MET A 1 -16.48 18.38 -19.75
C MET A 1 -15.53 17.82 -18.70
N HIS A 2 -16.10 17.14 -17.72
CA HIS A 2 -15.50 16.73 -16.45
C HIS A 2 -15.11 15.25 -16.55
N GLU A 3 -13.84 14.94 -16.76
CA GLU A 3 -13.30 13.57 -16.79
C GLU A 3 -11.77 13.74 -16.70
N SER A 4 -11.05 13.42 -15.62
CA SER A 4 -10.69 12.05 -15.25
C SER A 4 -9.60 12.09 -14.14
N TYR A 5 -9.94 12.53 -12.93
CA TYR A 5 -9.01 12.54 -11.77
C TYR A 5 -8.85 11.13 -11.12
N GLN A 6 -9.28 10.06 -11.78
CA GLN A 6 -9.35 8.71 -11.22
C GLN A 6 -8.17 7.78 -11.61
N ASP A 7 -7.30 8.18 -12.53
CA ASP A 7 -6.32 7.25 -13.10
C ASP A 7 -5.04 7.06 -12.29
N GLY A 8 -4.83 7.87 -11.26
CA GLY A 8 -3.56 7.95 -10.56
C GLY A 8 -3.64 7.67 -9.07
N ALA A 9 -4.62 6.94 -8.53
CA ALA A 9 -4.72 6.77 -7.08
C ALA A 9 -4.66 5.31 -6.62
N VAL A 10 -3.91 5.04 -5.55
CA VAL A 10 -4.12 3.86 -4.70
C VAL A 10 -4.90 4.31 -3.47
N PHE A 11 -5.95 3.57 -3.14
CA PHE A 11 -6.71 3.78 -1.93
C PHE A 11 -6.59 2.56 -1.03
N THR A 12 -6.41 2.83 0.24
CA THR A 12 -6.49 1.82 1.29
C THR A 12 -7.62 2.21 2.23
N HIS A 13 -8.67 1.38 2.32
CA HIS A 13 -9.84 1.61 3.18
C HIS A 13 -9.79 0.67 4.37
N SER A 14 -9.95 1.18 5.59
CA SER A 14 -10.13 0.38 6.80
C SER A 14 -11.53 0.59 7.37
N SER A 15 -12.28 -0.48 7.59
CA SER A 15 -13.51 -0.43 8.42
C SER A 15 -13.16 -0.86 9.83
N LYS A 16 -13.22 0.08 10.78
CA LYS A 16 -13.09 -0.19 12.22
C LYS A 16 -14.47 -0.53 12.80
N LYS A 17 -14.55 -1.48 13.73
CA LYS A 17 -15.67 -1.49 14.70
C LYS A 17 -15.59 -0.17 15.46
N ALA A 18 -16.73 0.47 15.71
CA ALA A 18 -16.77 1.75 16.40
C ALA A 18 -16.10 1.65 17.79
N SER A 19 -14.84 2.05 17.87
CA SER A 19 -14.15 2.39 19.11
C SER A 19 -13.32 3.63 18.80
N SER A 20 -13.54 4.65 19.62
CA SER A 20 -12.95 5.97 19.52
C SER A 20 -11.44 5.90 19.34
N CYS A 21 -10.93 6.25 18.16
CA CYS A 21 -9.49 6.33 17.92
C CYS A 21 -9.07 7.81 17.90
N SER A 22 -8.09 8.12 18.75
CA SER A 22 -7.54 9.46 18.97
C SER A 22 -6.86 9.99 17.73
N LYS A 23 -7.03 11.29 17.48
CA LYS A 23 -6.44 12.03 16.37
C LYS A 23 -4.91 12.00 16.47
N SER A 24 -4.23 11.21 15.65
CA SER A 24 -2.79 11.37 15.43
C SER A 24 -2.57 12.16 14.13
N SER A 25 -2.33 13.47 14.29
CA SER A 25 -1.87 14.33 13.20
C SER A 25 -0.38 14.07 12.96
N ILE A 26 -0.06 13.17 12.01
CA ILE A 26 1.32 12.96 11.55
C ILE A 26 1.65 14.05 10.49
N PRO A 27 2.83 14.70 10.52
CA PRO A 27 3.10 15.83 9.65
C PRO A 27 3.15 15.44 8.17
N SER A 28 2.45 16.23 7.35
CA SER A 28 2.41 16.14 5.90
C SER A 28 3.69 16.71 5.28
N SER A 29 4.60 15.86 4.83
CA SER A 29 5.74 16.28 3.98
C SER A 29 5.69 15.70 2.56
N ALA A 30 4.68 14.89 2.23
CA ALA A 30 4.52 14.30 0.90
C ALA A 30 3.30 14.89 0.18
N PRO A 31 3.46 15.69 -0.89
CA PRO A 31 2.35 16.41 -1.54
C PRO A 31 1.29 15.50 -2.17
N HIS A 32 1.49 14.18 -2.18
CA HIS A 32 0.65 13.16 -2.83
C HIS A 32 -0.18 12.29 -1.87
N ARG A 33 -0.17 12.57 -0.56
CA ARG A 33 -0.86 11.81 0.49
C ARG A 33 -2.12 12.55 0.95
N LEU A 34 -3.28 11.89 0.92
CA LEU A 34 -4.50 12.38 1.58
C LEU A 34 -5.00 11.32 2.55
N ILE A 35 -5.24 11.72 3.80
CA ILE A 35 -5.95 10.92 4.79
C ILE A 35 -7.30 11.59 4.99
N MET A 36 -8.40 10.84 4.94
CA MET A 36 -9.65 11.35 5.48
C MET A 36 -10.35 10.27 6.30
N ASN A 37 -11.16 10.75 7.23
CA ASN A 37 -11.93 9.95 8.17
C ASN A 37 -13.41 10.19 7.84
N ALA A 38 -14.12 9.14 7.43
CA ALA A 38 -15.56 9.14 7.34
C ALA A 38 -16.12 8.32 8.51
N PRO A 39 -17.38 8.53 8.94
CA PRO A 39 -17.98 7.69 9.97
C PRO A 39 -17.86 6.20 9.62
N GLY A 40 -17.07 5.46 10.41
CA GLY A 40 -16.82 4.02 10.23
C GLY A 40 -15.70 3.64 9.24
N PHE A 41 -15.03 4.60 8.60
CA PHE A 41 -13.97 4.32 7.62
C PHE A 41 -12.78 5.28 7.72
N ASP A 42 -11.58 4.70 7.78
CA ASP A 42 -10.32 5.42 7.58
C ASP A 42 -9.84 5.16 6.15
N PHE A 43 -9.26 6.17 5.51
CA PHE A 43 -8.58 5.94 4.23
C PHE A 43 -7.32 6.75 4.04
N ILE A 44 -6.37 6.16 3.31
CA ILE A 44 -5.19 6.82 2.78
C ILE A 44 -5.19 6.71 1.25
N ARG A 45 -4.88 7.83 0.59
CA ARG A 45 -4.78 7.93 -0.86
C ARG A 45 -3.40 8.40 -1.28
N PHE A 46 -2.79 7.67 -2.22
CA PHE A 46 -1.54 8.08 -2.87
C PHE A 46 -1.77 8.40 -4.32
N ARG A 47 -1.29 9.55 -4.79
CA ARG A 47 -1.23 9.83 -6.23
C ARG A 47 -0.06 9.06 -6.87
N ALA A 48 -0.35 7.90 -7.46
CA ALA A 48 0.56 7.02 -8.17
C ALA A 48 0.07 6.62 -9.57
N ILE A 49 0.94 6.79 -10.57
CA ILE A 49 0.73 6.42 -11.98
C ILE A 49 1.47 5.11 -12.25
N ASP A 50 0.89 4.24 -13.08
CA ASP A 50 1.45 2.92 -13.39
C ASP A 50 2.51 2.98 -14.51
N LEU A 51 3.64 3.64 -14.21
CA LEU A 51 4.75 3.78 -15.14
C LEU A 51 6.02 3.22 -14.51
N ILE A 52 6.88 2.61 -15.34
CA ILE A 52 8.15 2.00 -14.90
C ILE A 52 9.09 2.98 -14.19
N HIS A 53 8.98 4.28 -14.47
CA HIS A 53 9.80 5.34 -13.85
C HIS A 53 9.11 6.02 -12.66
N PHE A 54 7.86 5.67 -12.35
CA PHE A 54 7.16 6.23 -11.20
C PHE A 54 7.71 5.62 -9.90
N ARG A 55 8.18 6.46 -8.96
CA ARG A 55 8.73 5.98 -7.68
C ARG A 55 7.60 5.65 -6.70
N LEU A 56 7.25 4.37 -6.60
CA LEU A 56 6.24 3.88 -5.66
C LEU A 56 6.82 3.55 -4.26
N ALA A 57 8.12 3.27 -4.19
CA ALA A 57 8.82 2.90 -2.95
C ALA A 57 8.61 3.85 -1.76
N PRO A 58 8.54 5.20 -1.94
CA PRO A 58 8.29 6.11 -0.82
C PRO A 58 6.97 5.85 -0.07
N PHE A 59 5.98 5.20 -0.70
CA PHE A 59 4.69 4.90 -0.08
C PHE A 59 4.64 3.55 0.63
N PHE A 60 5.70 2.74 0.57
CA PHE A 60 5.70 1.38 1.10
C PHE A 60 5.48 1.35 2.61
N ARG A 61 6.23 2.15 3.37
CA ARG A 61 6.12 2.19 4.83
C ARG A 61 4.77 2.72 5.30
N ASP A 62 4.36 3.89 4.78
CA ASP A 62 3.05 4.48 5.09
C ASP A 62 1.89 3.50 4.82
N THR A 63 1.93 2.79 3.69
CA THR A 63 0.90 1.81 3.34
C THR A 63 0.95 0.60 4.27
N ALA A 64 2.14 0.08 4.55
CA ALA A 64 2.32 -1.07 5.42
C ALA A 64 1.85 -0.78 6.85
N ASP A 65 2.19 0.40 7.38
CA ASP A 65 1.76 0.84 8.71
C ASP A 65 0.24 1.01 8.79
N PHE A 66 -0.38 1.62 7.77
CA PHE A 66 -1.84 1.76 7.69
C PHE A 66 -2.55 0.40 7.68
N ILE A 67 -2.08 -0.54 6.86
CA ILE A 67 -2.66 -1.89 6.79
C ILE A 67 -2.50 -2.61 8.13
N ASP A 68 -1.32 -2.53 8.74
CA ASP A 68 -0.99 -3.22 9.98
C ASP A 68 -1.80 -2.71 11.18
N GLU A 69 -1.96 -1.38 11.31
CA GLU A 69 -2.80 -0.77 12.35
C GLU A 69 -4.26 -1.21 12.20
N ALA A 70 -4.79 -1.13 10.98
CA ALA A 70 -6.16 -1.51 10.69
C ALA A 70 -6.44 -2.99 11.02
N LEU A 71 -5.54 -3.90 10.61
CA LEU A 71 -5.67 -5.33 10.90
C LEU A 71 -5.50 -5.62 12.40
N SER A 72 -4.59 -4.94 13.08
CA SER A 72 -4.37 -5.10 14.53
C SER A 72 -5.57 -4.67 15.37
N SER A 73 -6.38 -3.73 14.85
CA SER A 73 -7.64 -3.33 15.47
C SER A 73 -8.82 -4.28 15.19
N GLY A 74 -8.59 -5.41 14.51
CA GLY A 74 -9.63 -6.34 14.06
C GLY A 74 -10.47 -5.81 12.90
N GLY A 75 -10.00 -4.76 12.22
CA GLY A 75 -10.63 -4.18 11.05
C GLY A 75 -10.37 -4.98 9.77
N LYS A 76 -10.95 -4.52 8.66
CA LYS A 76 -10.72 -5.07 7.32
C LYS A 76 -10.16 -4.00 6.41
N VAL A 77 -9.23 -4.38 5.55
CA VAL A 77 -8.56 -3.46 4.65
C VAL A 77 -8.79 -3.81 3.17
N ILE A 78 -9.15 -2.81 2.36
CA ILE A 78 -9.19 -2.91 0.90
C ILE A 78 -8.12 -2.01 0.30
N VAL A 79 -7.15 -2.61 -0.40
CA VAL A 79 -6.15 -1.88 -1.20
C VAL A 79 -6.52 -2.02 -2.68
N HIS A 80 -6.79 -0.92 -3.38
CA HIS A 80 -7.13 -0.96 -4.81
C HIS A 80 -6.44 0.13 -5.62
N CYS A 81 -6.24 -0.16 -6.91
CA CYS A 81 -5.86 0.81 -7.95
C CYS A 81 -6.85 0.69 -9.12
N LYS A 82 -6.53 1.24 -10.31
CA LYS A 82 -7.41 1.17 -11.49
C LYS A 82 -7.81 -0.28 -11.87
N GLN A 83 -6.83 -1.18 -11.99
CA GLN A 83 -7.05 -2.56 -12.46
C GLN A 83 -6.84 -3.61 -11.34
N GLY A 84 -6.22 -3.21 -10.22
CA GLY A 84 -5.83 -4.15 -9.17
C GLY A 84 -4.73 -5.15 -9.58
N ILE A 85 -3.94 -4.82 -10.60
CA ILE A 85 -2.89 -5.71 -11.17
C ILE A 85 -1.48 -5.31 -10.72
N SER A 86 -1.16 -4.01 -10.72
CA SER A 86 0.24 -3.51 -10.58
C SER A 86 0.46 -2.66 -9.32
N ARG A 87 -0.09 -1.43 -9.25
CA ARG A 87 0.17 -0.49 -8.12
C ARG A 87 -0.28 -1.03 -6.76
N SER A 88 -1.53 -1.46 -6.64
CA SER A 88 -2.08 -1.95 -5.37
C SER A 88 -1.43 -3.26 -4.94
N SER A 89 -1.18 -4.18 -5.87
CA SER A 89 -0.49 -5.44 -5.58
C SER A 89 0.93 -5.20 -5.09
N THR A 90 1.67 -4.28 -5.71
CA THR A 90 3.01 -3.87 -5.25
C THR A 90 3.01 -3.40 -3.80
N LEU A 91 2.04 -2.57 -3.41
CA LEU A 91 1.93 -2.09 -2.03
C LEU A 91 1.54 -3.19 -1.05
N VAL A 92 0.71 -4.14 -1.45
CA VAL A 92 0.41 -5.33 -0.63
C VAL A 92 1.64 -6.23 -0.47
N VAL A 93 2.44 -6.43 -1.53
CA VAL A 93 3.71 -7.16 -1.44
C VAL A 93 4.64 -6.46 -0.46
N ALA A 94 4.80 -5.12 -0.56
CA ALA A 94 5.64 -4.36 0.35
C ALA A 94 5.18 -4.48 1.82
N PHE A 95 3.86 -4.49 2.07
CA PHE A 95 3.32 -4.76 3.40
C PHE A 95 3.72 -6.16 3.92
N LEU A 96 3.56 -7.21 3.12
CA LEU A 96 3.94 -8.56 3.51
C LEU A 96 5.44 -8.65 3.85
N MET A 97 6.28 -7.99 3.06
CA MET A 97 7.73 -7.94 3.33
C MET A 97 8.04 -7.19 4.63
N LEU A 98 7.49 -5.99 4.81
CA LEU A 98 7.80 -5.11 5.94
C LEU A 98 7.21 -5.59 7.28
N LYS A 99 6.01 -6.19 7.26
CA LYS A 99 5.24 -6.51 8.47
C LYS A 99 5.12 -8.00 8.75
N ARG A 100 5.33 -8.85 7.74
CA ARG A 100 5.26 -10.31 7.88
C ARG A 100 6.60 -11.00 7.61
N GLY A 101 7.67 -10.24 7.34
CA GLY A 101 9.03 -10.75 7.21
C GLY A 101 9.27 -11.64 5.98
N MET A 102 8.37 -11.58 5.00
CA MET A 102 8.43 -12.38 3.78
C MET A 102 9.47 -11.85 2.80
N ALA A 103 10.08 -12.75 2.02
CA ALA A 103 10.86 -12.34 0.86
C ALA A 103 9.93 -11.91 -0.30
N THR A 104 10.42 -11.09 -1.23
CA THR A 104 9.61 -10.62 -2.38
C THR A 104 8.94 -11.74 -3.15
N GLN A 105 9.69 -12.82 -3.42
CA GLN A 105 9.19 -13.95 -4.22
C GLN A 105 8.08 -14.73 -3.50
N GLU A 106 8.21 -14.90 -2.19
CA GLU A 106 7.21 -15.55 -1.34
C GLU A 106 5.91 -14.73 -1.33
N ALA A 107 6.02 -13.43 -1.05
CA ALA A 107 4.88 -12.52 -1.02
C ALA A 107 4.15 -12.46 -2.39
N LEU A 108 4.89 -12.38 -3.50
CA LEU A 108 4.31 -12.43 -4.85
C LEU A 108 3.59 -13.75 -5.13
N THR A 109 4.17 -14.87 -4.72
CA THR A 109 3.57 -16.21 -4.90
C THR A 109 2.24 -16.32 -4.17
N ILE A 110 2.20 -15.88 -2.91
CA ILE A 110 0.97 -15.88 -2.10
C ILE A 110 -0.13 -15.05 -2.76
N ILE A 111 0.17 -13.82 -3.19
CA ILE A 111 -0.83 -12.96 -3.82
C ILE A 111 -1.31 -13.55 -5.15
N ARG A 112 -0.38 -14.07 -5.98
CA ARG A 112 -0.71 -14.71 -7.25
C ARG A 112 -1.59 -15.95 -7.12
N SER A 113 -1.52 -16.65 -5.98
CA SER A 113 -2.43 -17.78 -5.70
C SER A 113 -3.90 -17.37 -5.51
N LYS A 114 -4.17 -16.07 -5.29
CA LYS A 114 -5.51 -15.53 -5.01
C LYS A 114 -6.03 -14.62 -6.11
N ARG A 115 -5.14 -13.96 -6.84
CA ARG A 115 -5.49 -13.00 -7.90
C ARG A 115 -4.36 -12.89 -8.91
N GLU A 116 -4.71 -12.73 -10.16
CA GLU A 116 -3.75 -12.38 -11.20
C GLU A 116 -3.16 -10.99 -10.94
N VAL A 117 -1.86 -10.93 -10.65
CA VAL A 117 -1.12 -9.69 -10.39
C VAL A 117 0.20 -9.67 -11.15
N MET A 118 0.49 -8.50 -11.71
CA MET A 118 1.68 -8.24 -12.50
C MET A 118 2.11 -6.78 -12.26
N PRO A 119 2.88 -6.52 -11.18
CA PRO A 119 3.61 -5.27 -11.03
C PRO A 119 4.43 -4.97 -12.28
N ASN A 120 4.51 -3.69 -12.67
CA ASN A 120 5.43 -3.29 -13.74
C ASN A 120 6.89 -3.49 -13.31
N GLU A 121 7.81 -3.53 -14.28
CA GLU A 121 9.24 -3.79 -14.03
C GLU A 121 9.89 -2.81 -13.05
N GLY A 122 9.54 -1.52 -13.11
CA GLY A 122 10.03 -0.53 -12.15
C GLY A 122 9.58 -0.83 -10.72
N PHE A 123 8.34 -1.28 -10.55
CA PHE A 123 7.81 -1.68 -9.25
C PHE A 123 8.41 -3.00 -8.76
N LEU A 124 8.68 -3.95 -9.65
CA LEU A 124 9.44 -5.15 -9.31
C LEU A 124 10.85 -4.79 -8.82
N GLN A 125 11.53 -3.83 -9.48
CA GLN A 125 12.83 -3.35 -9.03
C GLN A 125 12.74 -2.72 -7.63
N HIS A 126 11.77 -1.84 -7.37
CA HIS A 126 11.57 -1.29 -6.03
C HIS A 126 11.37 -2.37 -4.95
N LEU A 127 10.68 -3.47 -5.27
CA LEU A 127 10.51 -4.59 -4.35
C LEU A 127 11.81 -5.37 -4.14
N ARG A 128 12.64 -5.55 -5.17
CA ARG A 128 13.97 -6.16 -5.05
C ARG A 128 14.88 -5.32 -4.16
N ASP A 129 14.93 -4.01 -4.37
CA ASP A 129 15.71 -3.07 -3.56
C ASP A 129 15.27 -3.13 -2.08
N LEU A 130 13.95 -3.22 -1.85
CA LEU A 130 13.40 -3.42 -0.51
C LEU A 130 13.87 -4.74 0.10
N ASN A 131 13.87 -5.83 -0.66
CA ASN A 131 14.29 -7.15 -0.19
C ASN A 131 15.77 -7.19 0.20
N GLU A 132 16.64 -6.59 -0.61
CA GLU A 132 18.07 -6.47 -0.30
C GLU A 132 18.32 -5.63 0.94
N ARG A 133 17.57 -4.53 1.11
CA ARG A 133 17.67 -3.72 2.32
C ARG A 133 17.25 -4.53 3.56
N LEU A 134 16.12 -5.22 3.49
CA LEU A 134 15.61 -6.03 4.61
C LEU A 134 16.49 -7.25 4.91
N SER A 135 17.14 -7.85 3.92
CA SER A 135 18.07 -8.96 4.17
C SER A 135 19.33 -8.50 4.90
N ARG A 136 19.85 -7.30 4.59
CA ARG A 136 20.97 -6.69 5.30
C ARG A 136 20.62 -6.33 6.75
N GLU A 137 19.38 -5.94 7.02
CA GLU A 137 18.90 -5.59 8.37
C GLU A 137 18.66 -6.82 9.28
N ARG A 138 18.58 -8.02 8.70
CA ARG A 138 18.33 -9.28 9.43
C ARG A 138 19.60 -10.05 9.79
N ASN A 139 20.75 -9.62 9.27
CA ASN A 139 22.08 -10.21 9.50
C ASN A 139 22.88 -9.34 10.46
#